data_AF-A0A969AKF8-F1
#
_entry.id   AF-A0A969AKF8-F1
#
_cell.length_a   1.000
_cell.length_b   1.000
_cell.length_c   1.000
_cell.angle_alpha   90.00
_cell.angle_beta   90.00
_cell.angle_gamma   90.00
#
_symmetry.space_group_name_H-M   'P 1'
#
loop_
_entity.id
_entity.type
_entity.pdbx_description
1 polymer ?
#
loop_
_entity_poly.entity_id
_entity_poly.type
_entity_poly.pdbx_seq_one_letter_code
_entity_poly.pdbx_strand_id
1 'polypeptide(L)'
;MPPEQKFSDGWTRLIARRAMAGILPDTLQTRICKANLGASSKPKLLEYERDTLEELIFNKSQIVEDYINIKNLQKVYHRYVSEPMKEQEAMTIFSTIGLSLWLNK
;
A
#
# COMPACT_ATOMS: atom_id res chain seq x y z
N MET A 1 26.71 -19.82 -6.82
CA MET A 1 26.84 -18.86 -5.70
C MET A 1 26.28 -19.51 -4.44
N PRO A 2 27.03 -19.55 -3.33
CA PRO A 2 26.58 -20.17 -2.08
C PRO A 2 25.24 -19.59 -1.58
N PRO A 3 24.31 -20.40 -1.05
CA PRO A 3 23.02 -19.92 -0.54
C PRO A 3 23.14 -18.81 0.51
N GLU A 4 24.17 -18.87 1.34
CA GLU A 4 24.47 -17.94 2.44
C GLU A 4 24.80 -16.54 1.91
N GLN A 5 25.24 -16.43 0.65
CA GLN A 5 25.46 -15.15 -0.02
C GLN A 5 24.15 -14.51 -0.52
N LYS A 6 23.07 -15.30 -0.66
CA LYS A 6 21.72 -14.78 -0.98
C LYS A 6 20.98 -14.38 0.29
N PHE A 7 21.12 -15.18 1.34
CA PHE A 7 20.39 -15.02 2.59
C PHE A 7 21.19 -15.57 3.78
N SER A 8 21.41 -14.74 4.80
CA SER A 8 21.99 -15.14 6.10
C SER A 8 21.41 -14.24 7.18
N ASP A 9 21.12 -14.77 8.37
CA ASP A 9 20.75 -13.99 9.56
C ASP A 9 19.57 -13.02 9.32
N GLY A 10 18.58 -13.44 8.51
CA GLY A 10 17.41 -12.62 8.14
C GLY A 10 17.66 -11.60 7.03
N TRP A 11 18.88 -11.48 6.52
CA TRP A 11 19.24 -10.52 5.48
C TRP A 11 19.15 -11.12 4.08
N THR A 12 18.15 -10.68 3.32
CA THR A 12 18.08 -10.98 1.88
C THR A 12 19.06 -10.13 1.07
N ARG A 13 19.52 -10.66 -0.07
CA ARG A 13 20.39 -9.98 -1.04
C ARG A 13 21.75 -9.60 -0.46
N LEU A 14 22.27 -10.42 0.45
CA LEU A 14 23.48 -10.13 1.22
C LEU A 14 24.70 -9.84 0.33
N ILE A 15 24.86 -10.58 -0.77
CA ILE A 15 25.93 -10.32 -1.75
C ILE A 15 25.85 -8.91 -2.35
N ALA A 16 24.66 -8.44 -2.70
CA ALA A 16 24.48 -7.10 -3.25
C ALA A 16 24.76 -6.03 -2.19
N ARG A 17 24.36 -6.27 -0.93
CA ARG A 17 24.67 -5.36 0.18
C ARG A 17 26.18 -5.27 0.41
N ARG A 18 26.88 -6.41 0.48
CA ARG A 18 28.34 -6.48 0.63
C ARG A 18 29.07 -5.78 -0.52
N ALA A 19 28.61 -5.97 -1.76
CA ALA A 19 29.18 -5.32 -2.94
C ALA A 19 29.09 -3.79 -2.91
N MET A 20 28.13 -3.22 -2.16
CA MET A 20 27.97 -1.77 -2.00
C MET A 20 28.68 -1.20 -0.76
N ALA A 21 29.44 -2.01 -0.01
CA ALA A 21 30.20 -1.55 1.15
C ALA A 21 31.20 -0.46 0.75
N GLY A 22 31.21 0.67 1.47
CA GLY A 22 32.05 1.82 1.15
C GLY A 22 31.59 2.66 -0.05
N ILE A 23 30.52 2.26 -0.75
CA ILE A 23 29.90 3.02 -1.85
C ILE A 23 28.63 3.72 -1.38
N LEU A 24 27.78 3.02 -0.61
CA LEU A 24 26.57 3.59 -0.02
C LEU A 24 26.79 3.91 1.47
N PRO A 25 26.09 4.91 2.02
CA PRO A 25 25.94 5.06 3.47
C PRO A 25 25.40 3.79 4.11
N ASP A 26 25.91 3.45 5.31
CA ASP A 26 25.54 2.24 6.05
C ASP A 26 24.02 2.10 6.26
N THR A 27 23.35 3.23 6.45
CA THR A 27 21.88 3.31 6.63
C THR A 27 21.11 2.87 5.39
N LEU A 28 21.66 3.09 4.19
CA LEU A 28 21.07 2.62 2.93
C LEU A 28 21.45 1.17 2.64
N GLN A 29 22.69 0.78 2.96
CA GLN A 29 23.19 -0.58 2.78
C GLN A 29 22.40 -1.61 3.60
N THR A 30 21.93 -1.22 4.78
CA THR A 30 21.18 -2.06 5.73
C THR A 30 19.67 -1.81 5.71
N ARG A 31 19.16 -1.01 4.75
CA ARG A 31 17.71 -0.74 4.67
C ARG A 31 16.93 -2.04 4.46
N ILE A 32 15.91 -2.28 5.28
CA ILE A 32 15.07 -3.48 5.25
C ILE A 32 14.05 -3.40 4.12
N CYS A 33 13.48 -2.21 3.88
CA CYS A 33 12.43 -2.00 2.88
C CYS A 33 12.99 -1.61 1.51
N LYS A 34 12.29 -1.95 0.42
CA LYS A 34 12.76 -1.67 -0.96
C LYS A 34 12.33 -0.30 -1.49
N ALA A 35 11.24 0.26 -0.98
CA ALA A 35 10.75 1.61 -1.25
C ALA A 35 9.58 1.90 -0.30
N ASN A 36 9.34 3.17 0.02
CA ASN A 36 8.07 3.63 0.57
C ASN A 36 7.35 4.43 -0.52
N LEU A 37 6.55 3.74 -1.35
CA LEU A 37 5.73 4.39 -2.37
C LEU A 37 4.46 5.03 -1.77
N GLY A 38 4.12 4.69 -0.52
CA GLY A 38 2.91 5.21 0.13
C GLY A 38 2.89 6.73 0.22
N ALA A 39 4.04 7.37 0.42
CA ALA A 39 4.12 8.82 0.48
C ALA A 39 3.69 9.51 -0.83
N SER A 40 4.00 8.91 -1.99
CA SER A 40 3.57 9.44 -3.29
C SER A 40 2.18 8.96 -3.67
N SER A 41 1.79 7.74 -3.30
CA SER A 41 0.59 7.11 -3.85
C SER A 41 -0.68 7.39 -3.04
N LYS A 42 -0.59 7.43 -1.71
CA LYS A 42 -1.78 7.56 -0.86
C LYS A 42 -2.51 8.90 -1.02
N PRO A 43 -1.88 10.08 -0.96
CA PRO A 43 -2.61 11.32 -1.18
C PRO A 43 -3.09 11.44 -2.63
N LYS A 44 -2.32 10.90 -3.60
CA LYS A 44 -2.66 10.96 -5.01
C LYS A 44 -3.87 10.11 -5.40
N LEU A 45 -4.11 9.00 -4.71
CA LEU A 45 -5.34 8.23 -4.90
C LEU A 45 -6.58 9.09 -4.58
N LEU A 46 -6.56 9.83 -3.47
CA LEU A 46 -7.66 10.74 -3.14
C LEU A 46 -7.72 11.96 -4.07
N GLU A 47 -6.58 12.45 -4.57
CA GLU A 47 -6.53 13.61 -5.48
C GLU A 47 -7.12 13.29 -6.85
N TYR A 48 -6.78 12.13 -7.43
CA TYR A 48 -7.14 11.80 -8.80
C TYR A 48 -8.38 10.91 -8.94
N GLU A 49 -8.67 10.07 -7.94
CA GLU A 49 -9.73 9.06 -8.04
C GLU A 49 -10.92 9.34 -7.12
N ARG A 50 -11.02 10.55 -6.53
CA ARG A 50 -12.10 10.87 -5.57
C ARG A 50 -13.48 10.48 -6.08
N ASP A 51 -13.81 10.85 -7.32
CA ASP A 51 -15.12 10.57 -7.90
C ASP A 51 -15.36 9.07 -8.03
N THR A 52 -14.36 8.31 -8.47
CA THR A 52 -14.39 6.84 -8.52
C THR A 52 -14.59 6.25 -7.11
N LEU A 53 -13.90 6.78 -6.10
CA LEU A 53 -14.03 6.34 -4.71
C LEU A 53 -15.45 6.57 -4.21
N GLU A 54 -15.98 7.78 -4.40
CA GLU A 54 -17.30 8.17 -3.90
C GLU A 54 -18.41 7.38 -4.60
N GLU A 55 -18.29 7.20 -5.92
CA GLU A 55 -19.22 6.38 -6.70
C GLU A 55 -19.27 4.94 -6.17
N LEU A 56 -18.12 4.29 -5.96
CA LEU A 56 -18.08 2.90 -5.53
C LEU A 56 -18.47 2.71 -4.06
N ILE A 57 -18.18 3.69 -3.20
CA ILE A 57 -18.42 3.59 -1.75
C ILE A 57 -19.85 4.01 -1.37
N PHE A 58 -20.45 4.96 -2.08
CA PHE A 58 -21.75 5.53 -1.72
C PHE A 58 -22.87 5.16 -2.70
N ASN A 59 -22.59 5.04 -4.00
CA ASN A 59 -23.62 4.81 -5.01
C ASN A 59 -23.67 3.34 -5.49
N LYS A 60 -22.54 2.63 -5.43
CA LYS A 60 -22.39 1.24 -5.89
C LYS A 60 -21.88 0.30 -4.80
N SER A 61 -22.14 0.61 -3.53
CA SER A 61 -21.66 -0.18 -2.39
C SER A 61 -22.19 -1.62 -2.39
N GLN A 62 -23.34 -1.86 -3.01
CA GLN A 62 -23.97 -3.18 -3.13
C GLN A 62 -23.06 -4.21 -3.83
N ILE A 63 -22.08 -3.79 -4.64
CA ILE A 63 -21.13 -4.70 -5.31
C ILE A 63 -20.27 -5.46 -4.29
N VAL A 64 -20.02 -4.87 -3.13
CA VAL A 64 -19.10 -5.42 -2.12
C VAL A 64 -19.76 -5.66 -0.76
N GLU A 65 -21.08 -5.47 -0.64
CA GLU A 65 -21.77 -5.51 0.66
C GLU A 65 -21.75 -6.88 1.34
N ASP A 66 -21.68 -7.95 0.55
CA ASP A 66 -21.54 -9.34 1.06
C ASP A 66 -20.17 -9.62 1.68
N TYR A 67 -19.16 -8.82 1.33
CA TYR A 67 -17.78 -9.01 1.76
C TYR A 67 -17.32 -7.96 2.79
N ILE A 68 -17.94 -6.78 2.76
CA ILE A 68 -17.46 -5.60 3.47
C ILE A 68 -18.61 -4.91 4.19
N ASN A 69 -18.39 -4.55 5.47
CA ASN A 69 -19.32 -3.71 6.21
C ASN A 69 -19.32 -2.28 5.65
N ILE A 70 -20.35 -1.93 4.88
CA ILE A 70 -20.46 -0.64 4.19
C ILE A 70 -20.43 0.56 5.16
N LYS A 71 -21.10 0.46 6.31
CA LYS A 71 -21.10 1.54 7.32
C LYS A 71 -19.69 1.79 7.86
N ASN A 72 -18.90 0.74 8.05
CA ASN A 72 -17.51 0.88 8.47
C ASN A 72 -16.63 1.44 7.34
N LEU A 73 -16.85 1.00 6.10
CA LEU A 73 -16.14 1.49 4.92
C LEU A 73 -16.31 3.01 4.74
N GLN A 74 -17.54 3.52 4.87
CA GLN A 74 -17.82 4.96 4.79
C GLN A 74 -17.09 5.74 5.90
N LYS A 75 -17.02 5.21 7.13
CA LYS A 75 -16.24 5.82 8.22
C LYS A 75 -14.74 5.81 7.93
N VAL A 76 -14.21 4.73 7.35
CA VAL A 76 -12.82 4.64 6.90
C VAL A 76 -12.55 5.68 5.82
N TYR A 77 -13.45 5.85 4.86
CA TYR A 77 -13.35 6.88 3.82
C TYR A 77 -13.24 8.28 4.43
N HIS A 78 -14.13 8.65 5.35
CA HIS A 78 -14.05 9.97 5.98
C HIS A 78 -12.75 10.20 6.75
N ARG A 79 -12.24 9.18 7.46
CA ARG A 79 -10.92 9.28 8.12
C ARG A 79 -9.79 9.42 7.10
N TYR A 80 -9.87 8.69 5.99
CA TYR A 80 -8.89 8.77 4.92
C TYR A 80 -8.88 10.16 4.25
N VAL A 81 -10.05 10.76 4.02
CA VAL A 81 -10.15 12.12 3.48
C VAL A 81 -9.47 13.15 4.39
N SER A 82 -9.68 13.03 5.71
CA SER A 82 -9.06 13.92 6.69
C SER A 82 -7.56 13.66 6.89
N GLU A 83 -7.13 12.40 6.77
CA GLU A 83 -5.74 11.97 7.03
C GLU A 83 -5.24 11.00 5.93
N PRO A 84 -5.01 11.48 4.69
CA PRO A 84 -4.72 10.62 3.54
C PRO A 84 -3.37 9.90 3.62
N MET A 85 -2.49 10.30 4.54
CA MET A 85 -1.19 9.65 4.74
C MET A 85 -1.27 8.40 5.63
N LYS A 86 -2.38 8.20 6.35
CA LYS A 86 -2.53 7.09 7.27
C LYS A 86 -2.63 5.76 6.52
N GLU A 87 -1.65 4.89 6.78
CA GLU A 87 -1.44 3.65 6.01
C GLU A 87 -2.68 2.75 6.02
N GLN A 88 -3.25 2.50 7.19
CA GLN A 88 -4.33 1.53 7.36
C GLN A 88 -5.57 1.93 6.56
N GLU A 89 -5.97 3.19 6.63
CA GLU A 89 -7.12 3.75 5.94
C GLU A 89 -6.89 3.74 4.43
N ALA A 90 -5.74 4.23 3.96
CA ALA A 90 -5.41 4.25 2.54
C ALA A 90 -5.39 2.83 1.93
N MET A 91 -4.79 1.86 2.63
CA MET A 91 -4.74 0.47 2.18
C MET A 91 -6.11 -0.21 2.20
N THR A 92 -6.96 0.12 3.18
CA THR A 92 -8.33 -0.39 3.24
C THR A 92 -9.15 0.12 2.06
N ILE A 93 -9.06 1.42 1.76
CA ILE A 93 -9.71 2.02 0.58
C ILE A 93 -9.18 1.40 -0.70
N PHE A 94 -7.86 1.36 -0.90
CA PHE A 94 -7.25 0.80 -2.09
C PHE A 94 -7.67 -0.65 -2.35
N SER A 95 -7.64 -1.50 -1.32
CA SER A 95 -8.01 -2.91 -1.45
C SER A 95 -9.50 -3.10 -1.74
N THR A 96 -10.36 -2.30 -1.09
CA THR A 96 -11.82 -2.36 -1.28
C THR A 96 -12.22 -1.94 -2.69
N ILE A 97 -11.61 -0.86 -3.20
CA ILE A 97 -11.88 -0.37 -4.55
C ILE A 97 -11.37 -1.34 -5.59
N GLY A 98 -10.19 -1.92 -5.38
CA GLY A 98 -9.67 -2.99 -6.23
C GLY A 98 -10.63 -4.19 -6.30
N LEU A 99 -11.21 -4.61 -5.18
CA LEU A 99 -12.22 -5.66 -5.15
C LEU A 99 -13.50 -5.25 -5.89
N SER A 100 -14.02 -4.05 -5.62
CA SER A 100 -15.24 -3.55 -6.26
C SER A 100 -15.09 -3.49 -7.79
N LEU A 101 -13.97 -2.97 -8.28
CA LEU A 101 -13.65 -2.94 -9.71
C LEU A 101 -13.49 -4.35 -10.31
N TRP A 102 -12.97 -5.31 -9.54
CA TRP A 102 -12.83 -6.69 -10.01
C TRP A 102 -14.17 -7.43 -10.12
N LEU A 103 -15.10 -7.15 -9.21
CA LEU A 103 -16.46 -7.73 -9.20
C LEU A 103 -17.40 -7.03 -10.18
N ASN A 104 -17.15 -5.77 -10.52
CA ASN A 104 -17.96 -4.96 -11.45
C ASN A 104 -17.67 -5.25 -12.94
N LYS A 105 -17.51 -6.53 -13.30
CA LYS A 105 -17.27 -6.98 -14.68
C LYS A 105 -18.55 -7.26 -15.46
#